data_AF-A0A147B7I2-F1
#
_entry.id   AF-A0A147B7I2-F1
#
_cell.length_a   1.000
_cell.length_b   1.000
_cell.length_c   1.000
_cell.angle_alpha   90.00
_cell.angle_beta   90.00
_cell.angle_gamma   90.00
#
_symmetry.space_group_name_H-M   'P 1'
#
loop_
_entity.id
_entity.type
_entity.pdbx_description
1 polymer ?
#
loop_
_entity_poly.entity_id
_entity_poly.type
_entity_poly.pdbx_seq_one_letter_code
_entity_poly.pdbx_strand_id
1 'polypeptide(L)'
;AKVSEESQNTPELLVAEVGVQDYGDKDNMDLAERYGVKKDDFPVLKLFLSGQQEPITYTGEFKADDIKGFLKKHAGVKLNLKHCLPKFDQLAEKFMKEEDPQGQQKLLEEAKALQATLEKDADKKSGDVYVKLMQRIVERGKAFVKSEAARVKNIREGKISAVKKEELQARLNIISSFQHDEL
;
A
#
# COMPACT_ATOMS: atom_id res chain seq x y z
N ALA A 1 -10.95 -5.95 -4.91
CA ALA A 1 -9.56 -6.43 -5.12
C ALA A 1 -8.50 -5.44 -4.60
N LYS A 2 -8.32 -4.25 -5.21
CA LYS A 2 -7.20 -3.35 -4.87
C LYS A 2 -7.04 -2.98 -3.38
N VAL A 3 -8.15 -2.66 -2.70
CA VAL A 3 -8.13 -2.35 -1.25
C VAL A 3 -7.73 -3.55 -0.40
N SER A 4 -8.16 -4.75 -0.78
CA SER A 4 -7.81 -6.00 -0.09
C SER A 4 -6.34 -6.38 -0.27
N GLU A 5 -5.73 -6.03 -1.40
CA GLU A 5 -4.30 -6.26 -1.61
C GLU A 5 -3.44 -5.32 -0.76
N GLU A 6 -3.89 -4.07 -0.57
CA GLU A 6 -3.17 -3.06 0.22
C GLU A 6 -3.38 -3.25 1.73
N SER A 7 -4.49 -3.85 2.15
CA SER A 7 -4.71 -4.21 3.56
C SER A 7 -3.79 -5.34 4.04
N GLN A 8 -3.16 -6.12 3.15
CA GLN A 8 -2.26 -7.23 3.53
C GLN A 8 -1.07 -6.80 4.39
N ASN A 9 -0.70 -5.52 4.33
CA ASN A 9 0.40 -4.93 5.09
C ASN A 9 -0.08 -4.17 6.33
N THR A 10 -1.37 -4.25 6.65
CA THR A 10 -2.00 -3.60 7.80
C THR A 10 -2.65 -4.68 8.68
N PRO A 11 -1.93 -5.25 9.66
CA PRO A 11 -2.43 -6.38 10.44
C PRO A 11 -3.69 -6.05 11.26
N GLU A 12 -3.95 -4.77 11.50
CA GLU A 12 -5.13 -4.27 12.21
C GLU A 12 -6.39 -4.14 11.34
N LEU A 13 -6.29 -4.40 10.02
CA LEU A 13 -7.39 -4.26 9.07
C LEU A 13 -7.73 -5.58 8.39
N LEU A 14 -8.96 -6.06 8.61
CA LEU A 14 -9.53 -7.19 7.90
C LEU A 14 -10.48 -6.70 6.80
N VAL A 15 -10.25 -7.17 5.57
CA VAL A 15 -11.16 -6.95 4.44
C VAL A 15 -11.80 -8.29 4.10
N ALA A 16 -13.14 -8.33 4.13
CA ALA A 16 -13.93 -9.52 3.83
C ALA A 16 -15.09 -9.16 2.90
N GLU A 17 -15.56 -10.12 2.13
CA GLU A 17 -16.77 -10.03 1.31
C GLU A 17 -17.80 -11.04 1.81
N VAL A 18 -19.07 -10.63 1.77
CA VAL A 18 -20.21 -11.49 2.11
C VAL A 18 -21.12 -11.53 0.90
N GLY A 19 -21.14 -12.65 0.21
CA GLY A 19 -22.09 -12.90 -0.87
C GLY A 19 -23.46 -13.21 -0.29
N VAL A 20 -24.43 -12.33 -0.52
CA VAL A 20 -25.83 -12.58 -0.16
C VAL A 20 -26.53 -13.14 -1.38
N GLN A 21 -27.06 -14.36 -1.26
CA GLN A 21 -27.85 -15.01 -2.31
C GLN A 21 -29.29 -15.14 -1.86
N ASP A 22 -30.22 -14.80 -2.74
CA ASP A 22 -31.65 -14.77 -2.47
C ASP A 22 -32.43 -15.87 -3.18
N TYR A 23 -31.74 -16.62 -4.04
CA TYR A 23 -32.26 -17.73 -4.83
C TYR A 23 -31.47 -18.99 -4.49
N GLY A 24 -32.15 -20.14 -4.40
CA GLY A 24 -31.56 -21.39 -3.91
C GLY A 24 -31.58 -21.48 -2.38
N ASP A 25 -30.45 -21.87 -1.78
CA ASP A 25 -30.32 -22.13 -0.33
C ASP A 25 -30.28 -20.87 0.55
N LYS A 26 -30.41 -19.68 -0.04
CA LYS A 26 -30.51 -18.39 0.65
C LYS A 26 -29.35 -18.10 1.61
N ASP A 27 -28.14 -18.04 1.06
CA ASP A 27 -26.93 -17.77 1.84
C ASP A 27 -26.87 -16.33 2.35
N ASN A 28 -26.51 -16.20 3.63
CA ASN A 28 -26.21 -14.93 4.34
C ASN A 28 -27.36 -13.90 4.34
N MET A 29 -28.61 -14.35 4.13
CA MET A 29 -29.79 -13.48 4.23
C MET A 29 -30.01 -12.94 5.65
N ASP A 30 -29.66 -13.72 6.66
CA ASP A 30 -29.69 -13.33 8.07
C ASP A 30 -28.76 -12.13 8.36
N LEU A 31 -27.57 -12.10 7.75
CA LEU A 31 -26.64 -10.97 7.84
C LEU A 31 -27.18 -9.74 7.10
N ALA A 32 -27.78 -9.93 5.93
CA ALA A 32 -28.39 -8.85 5.18
C ALA A 32 -29.54 -8.19 5.99
N GLU A 33 -30.42 -9.00 6.59
CA GLU A 33 -31.50 -8.52 7.46
C GLU A 33 -30.96 -7.83 8.71
N ARG A 34 -29.98 -8.44 9.40
CA ARG A 34 -29.36 -7.89 10.61
C ARG A 34 -28.77 -6.50 10.40
N TYR A 35 -28.18 -6.24 9.23
CA TYR A 35 -27.55 -4.97 8.91
C TYR A 35 -28.39 -4.07 7.98
N GLY A 36 -29.65 -4.44 7.74
CA GLY A 36 -30.61 -3.66 6.95
C GLY A 36 -30.21 -3.48 5.48
N VAL A 37 -29.47 -4.42 4.90
CA VAL A 37 -28.99 -4.35 3.52
C VAL A 37 -30.02 -5.00 2.58
N LYS A 38 -30.51 -4.25 1.59
CA LYS A 38 -31.40 -4.78 0.55
C LYS A 38 -30.62 -5.00 -0.75
N LYS A 39 -31.23 -5.77 -1.66
CA LYS A 39 -30.62 -6.07 -2.97
C LYS A 39 -30.40 -4.82 -3.82
N ASP A 40 -31.32 -3.87 -3.72
CA ASP A 40 -31.25 -2.60 -4.43
C ASP A 40 -30.10 -1.72 -3.93
N ASP A 41 -29.55 -2.00 -2.75
CA ASP A 41 -28.44 -1.26 -2.14
C ASP A 41 -27.06 -1.84 -2.52
N PHE A 42 -26.99 -2.99 -3.22
CA PHE A 42 -25.71 -3.57 -3.59
C PHE A 42 -24.98 -2.74 -4.66
N PRO A 43 -23.65 -2.53 -4.56
CA PRO A 43 -22.75 -2.99 -3.48
C PRO A 43 -22.83 -2.12 -2.21
N VAL A 44 -22.72 -2.75 -1.03
CA VAL A 44 -22.65 -2.06 0.27
C VAL A 44 -21.29 -2.32 0.93
N LEU A 45 -20.65 -1.26 1.43
CA LEU A 45 -19.44 -1.38 2.25
C LEU A 45 -19.73 -0.87 3.66
N LYS A 46 -19.41 -1.69 4.66
CA LYS A 46 -19.58 -1.38 6.08
C LYS A 46 -18.25 -1.56 6.81
N LEU A 47 -17.88 -0.57 7.61
CA LEU A 47 -16.68 -0.58 8.44
C LEU A 47 -17.06 -0.92 9.88
N PHE A 48 -16.45 -1.99 10.40
CA PHE A 48 -16.61 -2.44 11.77
C PHE A 48 -15.38 -2.00 12.57
N LEU A 49 -15.61 -1.22 13.62
CA LEU A 49 -14.55 -0.77 14.53
C LEU A 49 -14.61 -1.55 15.84
N SER A 50 -13.45 -1.93 16.36
CA SER A 50 -13.37 -2.64 17.64
C SER A 50 -13.95 -1.77 18.77
N GLY A 51 -14.92 -2.30 19.50
CA GLY A 51 -15.63 -1.58 20.57
C GLY A 51 -16.85 -0.79 20.13
N GLN A 52 -17.18 -0.73 18.83
CA GLN A 52 -18.42 -0.12 18.34
C GLN A 52 -19.43 -1.19 17.94
N GLN A 53 -20.67 -1.08 18.44
CA GLN A 53 -21.73 -2.05 18.12
C GLN A 53 -22.33 -1.85 16.73
N GLU A 54 -22.37 -0.61 16.25
CA GLU A 54 -22.95 -0.27 14.95
C GLU A 54 -21.87 0.00 13.91
N PRO A 55 -21.90 -0.69 12.75
CA PRO A 55 -20.93 -0.45 11.69
C PRO A 55 -21.24 0.83 10.93
N ILE A 56 -20.18 1.50 10.48
CA ILE A 56 -20.27 2.72 9.69
C ILE A 56 -20.50 2.34 8.23
N THR A 57 -21.60 2.79 7.65
CA THR A 57 -21.93 2.52 6.23
C THR A 57 -21.22 3.52 5.32
N TYR A 58 -20.54 3.01 4.31
CA TYR A 58 -19.86 3.83 3.30
C TYR A 58 -20.85 4.30 2.24
N THR A 59 -20.90 5.61 2.03
CA THR A 59 -21.80 6.27 1.07
C THR A 59 -21.07 6.97 -0.08
N GLY A 60 -19.74 6.78 -0.17
CA GLY A 60 -18.91 7.37 -1.22
C GLY A 60 -18.85 6.53 -2.49
N GLU A 61 -18.04 6.97 -3.46
CA GLU A 61 -17.81 6.22 -4.69
C GLU A 61 -16.99 4.94 -4.41
N PHE A 62 -17.30 3.83 -5.08
CA PHE A 62 -16.54 2.57 -4.95
C PHE A 62 -15.21 2.59 -5.72
N LYS A 63 -14.41 3.64 -5.49
CA LYS A 63 -13.05 3.79 -6.00
C LYS A 63 -12.07 3.50 -4.87
N ALA A 64 -10.90 2.96 -5.22
CA ALA A 64 -9.90 2.58 -4.23
C ALA A 64 -9.44 3.77 -3.37
N ASP A 65 -9.26 4.95 -3.97
CA ASP A 65 -8.77 6.14 -3.26
C ASP A 65 -9.82 6.70 -2.28
N ASP A 66 -11.09 6.69 -2.65
CA ASP A 66 -12.18 7.14 -1.76
C ASP A 66 -12.38 6.19 -0.58
N ILE A 67 -12.31 4.86 -0.81
CA ILE A 67 -12.39 3.87 0.26
C ILE A 67 -11.19 4.00 1.22
N LYS A 68 -9.98 4.27 0.71
CA LYS A 68 -8.81 4.56 1.55
C LYS A 68 -9.02 5.82 2.40
N GLY A 69 -9.57 6.88 1.80
CA GLY A 69 -9.91 8.11 2.50
C GLY A 69 -10.90 7.87 3.64
N PHE A 70 -11.91 7.03 3.39
CA PHE A 70 -12.90 6.63 4.39
C PHE A 70 -12.29 5.84 5.54
N LEU A 71 -11.44 4.84 5.25
CA LEU A 71 -10.74 4.07 6.28
C LEU A 71 -9.82 4.95 7.13
N LYS A 72 -9.09 5.87 6.50
CA LYS A 72 -8.26 6.85 7.22
C LYS A 72 -9.10 7.76 8.13
N LYS A 73 -10.26 8.22 7.65
CA LYS A 73 -11.12 9.15 8.39
C LYS A 73 -11.79 8.48 9.60
N HIS A 74 -12.27 7.26 9.45
CA HIS A 74 -13.11 6.61 10.46
C HIS A 74 -12.37 5.59 11.32
N ALA A 75 -11.41 4.85 10.77
CA ALA A 75 -10.62 3.88 11.51
C ALA A 75 -9.28 4.47 12.00
N GLY A 76 -8.87 5.64 11.52
CA GLY A 76 -7.51 6.15 11.72
C GLY A 76 -6.44 5.30 11.04
N VAL A 77 -6.85 4.28 10.27
CA VAL A 77 -5.95 3.32 9.63
C VAL A 77 -5.40 3.94 8.35
N LYS A 78 -4.09 4.21 8.35
CA LYS A 78 -3.38 4.60 7.14
C LYS A 78 -3.02 3.32 6.38
N LEU A 79 -3.81 3.00 5.36
CA LEU A 79 -3.44 1.97 4.40
C LEU A 79 -2.11 2.38 3.76
N ASN A 80 -1.06 1.61 4.04
CA ASN A 80 0.23 1.82 3.42
C ASN A 80 0.09 1.61 1.92
N LEU A 81 0.75 2.45 1.14
CA LEU A 81 0.76 2.31 -0.31
C LEU A 81 1.29 0.91 -0.67
N LYS A 82 0.67 0.27 -1.67
CA LYS A 82 1.09 -1.04 -2.18
C LYS A 82 2.61 -1.02 -2.40
N HIS A 83 3.31 -2.02 -1.85
CA HIS A 83 4.77 -2.22 -1.92
C HIS A 83 5.66 -1.29 -1.08
N CYS A 84 5.11 -0.41 -0.25
CA CYS A 84 5.89 0.30 0.77
C CYS A 84 6.06 -0.60 2.00
N LEU A 85 7.32 -0.83 2.39
CA LEU A 85 7.67 -1.59 3.59
C LEU A 85 8.09 -0.59 4.67
N PRO A 86 7.32 -0.41 5.76
CA PRO A 86 7.56 0.67 6.72
C PRO A 86 8.99 0.69 7.30
N LYS A 87 9.57 -0.50 7.55
CA LYS A 87 10.95 -0.62 8.02
C LYS A 87 11.97 -0.15 6.97
N PHE A 88 11.72 -0.41 5.69
CA PHE A 88 12.56 0.09 4.59
C PHE A 88 12.37 1.58 4.35
N ASP A 89 11.16 2.12 4.54
CA ASP A 89 10.89 3.56 4.45
C ASP A 89 11.71 4.32 5.51
N GLN A 90 11.73 3.83 6.76
CA GLN A 90 12.55 4.41 7.81
C GLN A 90 14.06 4.35 7.49
N LEU A 91 14.52 3.25 6.88
CA LEU A 91 15.91 3.14 6.42
C LEU A 91 16.20 4.10 5.26
N ALA A 92 15.27 4.26 4.31
CA ALA A 92 15.39 5.19 3.20
C ALA A 92 15.51 6.64 3.68
N GLU A 93 14.70 7.05 4.65
CA GLU A 93 14.79 8.38 5.27
C GLU A 93 16.14 8.59 5.96
N LYS A 94 16.59 7.63 6.78
CA LYS A 94 17.91 7.70 7.43
C LYS A 94 19.04 7.77 6.41
N PHE A 95 18.94 6.96 5.36
CA PHE A 95 19.93 6.90 4.28
C PHE A 95 20.03 8.22 3.52
N MET A 96 18.91 8.90 3.28
CA MET A 96 18.90 10.21 2.63
C MET A 96 19.41 11.34 3.53
N LYS A 97 19.24 11.24 4.85
CA LYS A 97 19.82 12.18 5.82
C LYS A 97 21.32 11.96 6.05
N GLU A 98 21.80 10.75 5.84
CA GLU A 98 23.21 10.42 5.98
C GLU A 98 24.04 11.07 4.86
N GLU A 99 25.15 11.69 5.25
CA GLU A 99 26.09 12.36 4.35
C GLU A 99 27.40 11.56 4.23
N ASP A 100 27.74 10.76 5.24
CA ASP A 100 28.92 9.92 5.23
C ASP A 100 28.72 8.69 4.32
N PRO A 101 29.59 8.48 3.30
CA PRO A 101 29.55 7.27 2.47
C PRO A 101 29.64 5.97 3.28
N GLN A 102 30.36 5.94 4.40
CA GLN A 102 30.41 4.74 5.26
C GLN A 102 29.10 4.52 6.01
N GLY A 103 28.45 5.59 6.51
CA GLY A 103 27.11 5.53 7.10
C GLY A 103 26.06 5.03 6.10
N GLN A 104 26.09 5.55 4.87
CA GLN A 104 25.21 5.09 3.79
C GLN A 104 25.43 3.61 3.46
N GLN A 105 26.68 3.16 3.42
CA GLN A 105 27.01 1.75 3.18
C GLN A 105 26.50 0.86 4.31
N LYS A 106 26.59 1.28 5.58
CA LYS A 106 26.04 0.52 6.71
C LYS A 106 24.52 0.37 6.62
N LEU A 107 23.81 1.46 6.29
CA LEU A 107 22.35 1.42 6.11
C LEU A 107 21.93 0.55 4.93
N LEU A 108 22.73 0.53 3.85
CA LEU A 108 22.52 -0.39 2.73
C LEU A 108 22.68 -1.86 3.14
N GLU A 109 23.68 -2.19 3.96
CA GLU A 109 23.84 -3.55 4.49
C GLU A 109 22.72 -3.92 5.46
N GLU A 110 22.23 -2.98 6.28
CA GLU A 110 21.05 -3.19 7.13
C GLU A 110 19.79 -3.46 6.31
N ALA A 111 19.58 -2.72 5.21
CA ALA A 111 18.47 -2.96 4.29
C ALA A 111 18.56 -4.35 3.61
N LYS A 112 19.76 -4.81 3.23
CA LYS A 112 19.97 -6.18 2.71
C LYS A 112 19.70 -7.25 3.77
N ALA A 113 20.16 -7.04 5.00
CA ALA A 113 19.89 -7.96 6.10
C ALA A 113 18.39 -8.05 6.36
N LEU A 114 17.69 -6.90 6.39
CA LEU A 114 16.25 -6.85 6.53
C LEU A 114 15.54 -7.56 5.36
N GLN A 115 16.03 -7.39 4.13
CA GLN A 115 15.50 -8.10 2.95
C GLN A 115 15.58 -9.62 3.11
N ALA A 116 16.66 -10.14 3.70
CA ALA A 116 16.81 -11.58 3.96
C ALA A 116 15.81 -12.13 4.99
N THR A 117 15.28 -11.27 5.87
CA THR A 117 14.23 -11.64 6.84
C THR A 117 12.82 -11.64 6.25
N LEU A 118 12.64 -11.15 5.02
CA LEU A 118 11.33 -11.11 4.37
C LEU A 118 10.95 -12.52 3.90
N GLU A 119 9.79 -13.00 4.32
CA GLU A 119 9.29 -14.32 3.92
C GLU A 119 8.44 -14.26 2.65
N LYS A 120 7.62 -13.21 2.51
CA LYS A 120 6.69 -13.04 1.38
C LYS A 120 7.43 -12.63 0.10
N ASP A 121 7.15 -13.31 -1.02
CA ASP A 121 7.77 -13.00 -2.32
C ASP A 121 7.47 -11.57 -2.81
N ALA A 122 6.28 -11.05 -2.53
CA ALA A 122 5.92 -9.67 -2.84
C ALA A 122 6.77 -8.66 -2.06
N ASP A 123 7.07 -8.96 -0.80
CA ASP A 123 7.91 -8.11 0.06
C ASP A 123 9.37 -8.23 -0.39
N LYS A 124 9.87 -9.43 -0.72
CA LYS A 124 11.22 -9.63 -1.26
C LYS A 124 11.46 -8.81 -2.54
N LYS A 125 10.48 -8.80 -3.45
CA LYS A 125 10.52 -7.96 -4.67
C LYS A 125 10.57 -6.48 -4.33
N SER A 126 9.79 -6.04 -3.34
CA SER A 126 9.77 -4.64 -2.90
C SER A 126 11.11 -4.27 -2.25
N GLY A 127 11.63 -5.10 -1.34
CA GLY A 127 12.93 -4.93 -0.70
C GLY A 127 14.10 -4.89 -1.69
N ASP A 128 14.08 -5.72 -2.74
CA ASP A 128 15.06 -5.68 -3.82
C ASP A 128 15.09 -4.31 -4.53
N VAL A 129 13.91 -3.69 -4.73
CA VAL A 129 13.81 -2.35 -5.30
C VAL A 129 14.41 -1.29 -4.37
N TYR A 130 14.16 -1.36 -3.05
CA TYR A 130 14.78 -0.45 -2.08
C TYR A 130 16.31 -0.57 -2.08
N VAL A 131 16.83 -1.80 -2.00
CA VAL A 131 18.28 -2.06 -1.97
C VAL A 131 18.94 -1.57 -3.26
N LYS A 132 18.33 -1.84 -4.42
CA LYS A 132 18.83 -1.34 -5.71
C LYS A 132 18.79 0.18 -5.80
N LEU A 133 17.75 0.83 -5.28
CA LEU A 133 17.70 2.30 -5.23
C LEU A 133 18.81 2.86 -4.36
N MET A 134 19.01 2.34 -3.15
CA MET A 134 20.11 2.74 -2.26
C MET A 134 21.47 2.57 -2.94
N GLN A 135 21.74 1.43 -3.58
CA GLN A 135 22.97 1.20 -4.37
C GLN A 135 23.16 2.27 -5.46
N ARG A 136 22.11 2.57 -6.22
CA ARG A 136 22.18 3.60 -7.27
C ARG A 136 22.40 4.99 -6.71
N ILE A 137 21.88 5.30 -5.52
CA ILE A 137 22.11 6.58 -4.86
C ILE A 137 23.56 6.68 -4.36
N VAL A 138 24.16 5.59 -3.85
CA VAL A 138 25.59 5.58 -3.52
C VAL A 138 26.44 5.80 -4.78
N GLU A 139 26.10 5.15 -5.90
CA GLU A 139 26.84 5.26 -7.17
C GLU A 139 26.70 6.63 -7.85
N ARG A 140 25.48 7.21 -7.85
CA ARG A 140 25.11 8.36 -8.70
C ARG A 140 24.76 9.63 -7.91
N GLY A 141 24.72 9.54 -6.58
CA GLY A 141 24.34 10.62 -5.68
C GLY A 141 22.82 10.81 -5.51
N LYS A 142 22.46 11.64 -4.52
CA LYS A 142 21.07 11.93 -4.11
C LYS A 142 20.21 12.54 -5.23
N ALA A 143 20.82 13.22 -6.21
CA ALA A 143 20.13 13.76 -7.38
C ALA A 143 19.47 12.69 -8.27
N PHE A 144 19.97 11.44 -8.19
CA PHE A 144 19.41 10.30 -8.93
C PHE A 144 17.93 10.08 -8.59
N VAL A 145 17.53 10.27 -7.32
CA VAL A 145 16.15 10.00 -6.87
C VAL A 145 15.12 10.84 -7.63
N LYS A 146 15.40 12.14 -7.84
CA LYS A 146 14.52 13.03 -8.62
C LYS A 146 14.44 12.62 -10.09
N SER A 147 15.59 12.29 -10.69
CA SER A 147 15.65 11.84 -12.09
C SER A 147 14.92 10.51 -12.31
N GLU A 148 15.04 9.58 -11.36
CA GLU A 148 14.45 8.26 -11.45
C GLU A 148 12.93 8.32 -11.24
N ALA A 149 12.45 9.16 -10.32
CA ALA A 149 11.02 9.41 -10.15
C ALA A 149 10.39 9.96 -11.44
N ALA A 150 11.01 10.97 -12.06
CA ALA A 150 10.52 11.54 -13.31
C ALA A 150 10.50 10.50 -14.44
N ARG A 151 11.57 9.72 -14.57
CA ARG A 151 11.67 8.64 -15.57
C ARG A 151 10.57 7.60 -15.39
N VAL A 152 10.39 7.09 -14.16
CA VAL A 152 9.39 6.06 -13.86
C VAL A 152 7.97 6.61 -14.07
N LYS A 153 7.71 7.86 -13.68
CA LYS A 153 6.42 8.54 -13.91
C LYS A 153 6.10 8.63 -15.41
N ASN A 154 7.05 9.08 -16.23
CA ASN A 154 6.86 9.18 -17.68
C ASN A 154 6.58 7.81 -18.32
N ILE A 155 7.27 6.75 -17.88
CA ILE A 155 7.02 5.39 -18.40
C ILE A 155 5.62 4.92 -17.99
N ARG A 156 5.18 5.21 -16.76
CA ARG A 156 3.84 4.86 -16.27
C ARG A 156 2.73 5.52 -17.08
N GLU A 157 2.93 6.77 -17.49
CA GLU A 157 1.98 7.56 -18.30
C GLU A 157 1.93 7.12 -19.77
N GLY A 158 2.93 6.36 -20.24
CA GLY A 158 2.94 5.76 -21.57
C GLY A 158 1.89 4.67 -21.81
N LYS A 159 1.81 4.21 -23.06
CA LYS A 159 1.02 3.03 -23.44
C LYS A 159 1.71 1.74 -22.96
N ILE A 160 1.42 1.35 -21.73
CA ILE A 160 1.86 0.09 -21.13
C ILE A 160 0.67 -0.70 -20.57
N SER A 161 0.88 -2.00 -20.34
CA SER A 161 -0.14 -2.87 -19.76
C SER A 161 -0.52 -2.46 -18.34
N ALA A 162 -1.73 -2.79 -17.90
CA ALA A 162 -2.22 -2.48 -16.54
C ALA A 162 -1.28 -3.05 -15.46
N VAL A 163 -0.80 -4.27 -15.65
CA VAL A 163 0.18 -4.92 -14.74
C VAL A 163 1.46 -4.08 -14.62
N LYS A 164 2.02 -3.64 -15.74
CA LYS A 164 3.21 -2.78 -15.72
C LYS A 164 2.93 -1.42 -15.09
N LYS A 165 1.73 -0.84 -15.27
CA LYS A 165 1.36 0.40 -14.57
C LYS A 165 1.39 0.23 -13.06
N GLU A 166 0.91 -0.90 -12.55
CA GLU A 166 0.94 -1.20 -11.12
C GLU A 166 2.37 -1.42 -10.60
N GLU A 167 3.21 -2.16 -11.33
CA GLU A 167 4.63 -2.34 -10.96
C GLU A 167 5.40 -1.00 -10.94
N LEU A 168 5.16 -0.13 -11.92
CA LEU A 168 5.78 1.19 -11.94
C LEU A 168 5.20 2.12 -10.87
N GLN A 169 3.92 1.99 -10.53
CA GLN A 169 3.31 2.71 -9.42
C GLN A 169 3.93 2.27 -8.08
N ALA A 170 4.09 0.96 -7.87
CA ALA A 170 4.78 0.39 -6.73
C ALA A 170 6.19 0.99 -6.58
N ARG A 171 6.93 1.04 -7.70
CA ARG A 171 8.26 1.64 -7.73
C ARG A 171 8.25 3.14 -7.43
N LEU A 172 7.25 3.90 -7.91
CA LEU A 172 7.10 5.31 -7.56
C LEU A 172 6.83 5.53 -6.07
N ASN A 173 5.99 4.68 -5.48
CA ASN A 173 5.70 4.73 -4.05
C ASN A 173 7.00 4.54 -3.24
N ILE A 174 7.81 3.54 -3.59
CA ILE A 174 9.11 3.29 -2.96
C ILE A 174 10.06 4.49 -3.14
N ILE A 175 10.16 5.03 -4.36
CA ILE A 175 11.02 6.19 -4.64
C ILE A 175 10.59 7.40 -3.81
N SER A 176 9.29 7.59 -3.57
CA SER A 176 8.79 8.72 -2.79
C SER A 176 9.30 8.74 -1.34
N SER A 177 9.60 7.57 -0.76
CA SER A 177 10.22 7.46 0.57
C SER A 177 11.65 8.02 0.63
N PHE A 178 12.35 8.07 -0.51
CA PHE A 178 13.67 8.70 -0.63
C PHE A 178 13.58 10.19 -0.98
N GLN A 179 12.39 10.71 -1.29
CA GLN A 179 12.19 12.09 -1.73
C GLN A 179 11.67 13.01 -0.63
N HIS A 180 11.61 12.57 0.63
CA HIS A 180 11.09 13.36 1.74
C HIS A 180 12.03 14.54 2.12
N ASP A 181 12.21 15.47 1.18
CA ASP A 181 12.25 16.91 1.42
C ASP A 181 10.77 17.33 1.54
N GLU A 182 10.35 17.61 2.77
CA GLU A 182 9.11 18.33 3.15
C GLU A 182 7.78 17.90 2.48
N LEU A 183 7.00 17.10 3.21
CA LEU A 183 5.53 17.15 3.19
C LEU A 183 5.02 17.61 4.55
#